data_AF-A0A7S0HJQ9-F1
#
_entry.id   AF-A0A7S0HJQ9-F1
#
_cell.length_a   1.000
_cell.length_b   1.000
_cell.length_c   1.000
_cell.angle_alpha   90.00
_cell.angle_beta   90.00
_cell.angle_gamma   90.00
#
_symmetry.space_group_name_H-M   'P 1'
#
loop_
_entity.id
_entity.type
_entity.pdbx_description
1 polymer ?
#
loop_
_entity_poly.entity_id
_entity_poly.type
_entity_poly.pdbx_seq_one_letter_code
_entity_poly.pdbx_strand_id
1 'polypeptide(L)'
;MEYAGKGADSQTSIVFEIKMGMIDRGADISWLSQYPHEEERLFPPLTALSIEDDVVVEDDISMFKVRLNVNLLAMTLEQMDGKMHRSHISMIDLLTDNLKFAGIPSKL
;
A
#
# COMPACT_ATOMS: atom_id res chain seq x y z
N MET A 1 32.97 -3.57 -2.19
CA MET A 1 32.05 -4.32 -1.31
C MET A 1 31.14 -5.13 -2.21
N GLU A 2 31.01 -6.42 -1.97
CA GLU A 2 30.26 -7.36 -2.81
C GLU A 2 28.98 -7.71 -2.04
N TYR A 3 27.88 -7.03 -2.35
CA TYR A 3 26.59 -7.21 -1.65
C TYR A 3 25.79 -8.42 -2.18
N ALA A 4 26.16 -8.96 -3.35
CA ALA A 4 25.64 -10.19 -3.91
C ALA A 4 26.82 -11.13 -4.17
N GLY A 5 27.34 -11.75 -3.10
CA GLY A 5 28.36 -12.78 -3.24
C GLY A 5 27.71 -14.05 -3.79
N LYS A 6 28.21 -14.56 -4.92
CA LYS A 6 27.84 -15.86 -5.48
C LYS A 6 28.40 -16.98 -4.57
N GLY A 7 27.84 -17.09 -3.37
CA GLY A 7 28.18 -18.10 -2.37
C GLY A 7 27.66 -19.47 -2.81
N ALA A 8 28.48 -20.49 -2.59
CA ALA A 8 28.29 -21.88 -3.00
C ALA A 8 26.85 -22.42 -2.81
N ASP A 9 26.41 -23.22 -3.79
CA ASP A 9 25.10 -23.89 -3.91
C ASP A 9 23.88 -22.98 -4.13
N SER A 10 23.62 -22.65 -5.41
CA SER A 10 22.28 -22.43 -5.99
C SER A 10 21.30 -21.58 -5.17
N GLN A 11 21.76 -20.50 -4.53
CA GLN A 11 20.86 -19.56 -3.86
C GLN A 11 20.46 -18.46 -4.83
N THR A 12 19.21 -18.52 -5.28
CA THR A 12 18.58 -17.44 -6.05
C THR A 12 18.63 -16.14 -5.25
N SER A 13 19.31 -15.13 -5.77
CA SER A 13 19.37 -13.79 -5.18
C SER A 13 18.02 -13.08 -5.36
N ILE A 14 17.62 -12.26 -4.39
CA ILE A 14 16.36 -11.53 -4.44
C ILE A 14 16.65 -10.04 -4.52
N VAL A 15 16.00 -9.36 -5.46
CA VAL A 15 16.07 -7.91 -5.63
C VAL A 15 14.66 -7.34 -5.52
N PHE A 16 14.49 -6.27 -4.75
CA PHE A 16 13.24 -5.53 -4.69
C PHE A 16 13.38 -4.21 -5.46
N GLU A 17 12.57 -4.02 -6.48
CA GLU A 17 12.36 -2.72 -7.09
C GLU A 17 11.22 -2.03 -6.33
N ILE A 18 11.58 -1.16 -5.38
CA ILE A 18 10.61 -0.48 -4.51
C ILE A 18 10.19 0.85 -5.15
N LYS A 19 8.92 0.96 -5.51
CA LYS A 19 8.34 2.20 -6.01
C LYS A 19 7.80 3.05 -4.85
N MET A 20 8.46 4.18 -4.60
CA MET A 20 8.02 5.18 -3.62
C MET A 20 7.06 6.20 -4.25
N GLY A 21 5.91 6.44 -3.64
CA GLY A 21 5.01 7.54 -3.99
C GLY A 21 5.32 8.85 -3.26
N MET A 22 4.33 9.75 -3.19
CA MET A 22 4.46 11.05 -2.50
C MET A 22 4.23 10.95 -0.99
N ILE A 23 3.49 9.94 -0.53
CA ILE A 23 3.00 9.78 0.85
C ILE A 23 3.86 8.77 1.62
N ASP A 24 4.35 7.76 0.91
CA ASP A 24 5.06 6.57 1.34
C ASP A 24 6.57 6.68 1.11
N ARG A 25 7.13 7.89 1.26
CA ARG A 25 8.56 8.15 1.04
C ARG A 25 9.40 7.69 2.23
N GLY A 26 10.50 7.01 1.93
CA GLY A 26 11.55 6.73 2.91
C GLY A 26 12.26 8.02 3.32
N ALA A 27 12.71 8.08 4.58
CA ALA A 27 13.55 9.14 5.08
C ALA A 27 14.94 9.06 4.45
N ASP A 28 15.44 10.19 3.96
CA ASP A 28 16.84 10.29 3.52
C ASP A 28 17.75 10.36 4.75
N ILE A 29 18.63 9.37 4.87
CA ILE A 29 19.58 9.27 5.98
C ILE A 29 21.03 9.39 5.52
N SER A 30 21.27 9.93 4.32
CA SER A 30 22.62 10.12 3.76
C SER A 30 23.55 10.91 4.69
N TRP A 31 23.01 11.84 5.48
CA TRP A 31 23.77 12.63 6.46
C TRP A 31 24.25 11.82 7.67
N LEU A 32 23.62 10.68 7.95
CA LEU A 32 23.92 9.79 9.07
C LEU A 32 24.54 8.46 8.64
N SER A 33 24.48 8.14 7.34
CA SER A 33 24.93 6.85 6.82
C SER A 33 26.44 6.65 7.01
N GLN A 34 26.81 5.42 7.39
CA GLN A 34 28.21 4.99 7.47
C GLN A 34 28.86 4.89 6.08
N TYR A 35 28.06 4.82 5.02
CA TYR A 35 28.50 4.70 3.63
C TYR A 35 28.02 5.91 2.82
N PRO A 36 28.71 7.06 2.87
CA PRO A 36 28.24 8.31 2.25
C PRO A 36 28.11 8.30 0.72
N HIS A 37 28.60 7.24 0.07
CA HIS A 37 28.52 7.04 -1.37
C HIS A 37 27.29 6.21 -1.77
N GLU A 38 26.54 5.69 -0.79
CA GLU A 38 25.30 4.94 -1.00
C GLU A 38 24.12 5.86 -0.63
N GLU A 39 23.17 6.01 -1.56
CA GLU A 39 21.95 6.77 -1.31
C GLU A 39 20.95 5.94 -0.52
N GLU A 40 21.04 6.01 0.81
CA GLU A 40 20.24 5.19 1.71
C GLU A 40 18.89 5.86 2.07
N ARG A 41 17.80 5.13 1.86
CA ARG A 41 16.44 5.53 2.23
C ARG A 41 15.86 4.57 3.26
N LEU A 42 15.47 5.12 4.42
CA LEU A 42 14.94 4.33 5.53
C LEU A 42 13.42 4.43 5.60
N PHE A 43 12.76 3.28 5.64
CA PHE A 43 11.32 3.18 5.87
C PHE A 43 11.02 2.89 7.35
N PRO A 44 9.89 3.37 7.90
CA PRO A 44 9.52 3.06 9.28
C PRO A 44 9.29 1.55 9.46
N PRO A 45 9.44 1.04 10.70
CA PRO A 45 9.10 -0.34 11.01
C PRO A 45 7.67 -0.68 10.59
N LEU A 46 7.45 -1.95 10.22
CA LEU A 46 6.15 -2.47 9.79
C LEU A 46 5.59 -1.81 8.51
N THR A 47 6.46 -1.22 7.66
CA THR A 47 6.06 -0.81 6.32
C THR A 47 5.60 -2.03 5.53
N ALA A 48 4.34 -2.03 5.08
CA ALA A 48 3.82 -3.12 4.28
C ALA A 48 4.32 -2.99 2.83
N LEU A 49 4.70 -4.12 2.23
CA LEU A 49 5.07 -4.22 0.83
C LEU A 49 3.99 -4.99 0.08
N SER A 50 3.55 -4.46 -1.05
CA SER A 50 2.58 -5.12 -1.93
C SER A 50 3.19 -5.30 -3.31
N ILE A 51 3.12 -6.51 -3.85
CA ILE A 51 3.63 -6.83 -5.18
C ILE A 51 2.70 -6.18 -6.21
N GLU A 52 3.24 -5.37 -7.13
CA GLU A 52 2.45 -4.70 -8.16
C GLU A 52 2.32 -5.52 -9.45
N ASP A 53 3.39 -6.18 -9.87
CA ASP A 53 3.52 -6.88 -11.16
C ASP A 53 4.02 -8.32 -10.97
N ASP A 54 4.07 -9.08 -12.06
CA ASP A 54 4.69 -10.40 -12.08
C ASP A 54 6.18 -10.35 -11.71
N VAL A 55 6.64 -11.41 -11.05
CA VAL A 55 8.05 -11.58 -10.66
C VAL A 55 8.89 -11.81 -11.91
N VAL A 56 9.92 -10.98 -12.10
CA VAL A 56 10.88 -11.16 -13.19
C VAL A 56 12.02 -12.03 -12.68
N VAL A 57 12.25 -13.17 -13.31
CA VAL A 57 13.33 -14.09 -12.96
C VAL A 57 14.35 -14.08 -14.10
N GLU A 58 15.56 -13.63 -13.83
CA GLU A 58 16.70 -13.63 -14.76
C GLU A 58 17.86 -14.41 -14.13
N ASP A 59 18.29 -15.49 -14.80
CA ASP A 59 19.29 -16.43 -14.30
C ASP A 59 19.00 -16.92 -12.87
N ASP A 60 19.82 -16.49 -11.91
CA ASP A 60 19.72 -16.79 -10.48
C ASP A 60 19.15 -15.60 -9.68
N ILE A 61 18.50 -14.63 -10.31
CA ILE A 61 17.97 -13.43 -9.64
C ILE A 61 16.46 -13.34 -9.81
N SER A 62 15.74 -13.30 -8.69
CA SER A 62 14.31 -13.02 -8.63
C SER A 62 14.09 -11.55 -8.26
N MET A 63 13.55 -10.78 -9.20
CA MET A 63 13.22 -9.37 -9.00
C MET A 63 11.72 -9.19 -8.74
N PHE A 64 11.39 -8.56 -7.62
CA PHE A 64 10.03 -8.25 -7.20
C PHE A 64 9.79 -6.75 -7.30
N LYS A 65 8.82 -6.35 -8.13
CA LYS A 65 8.33 -4.97 -8.15
C LYS A 65 7.31 -4.78 -7.05
N VAL A 66 7.60 -3.88 -6.12
CA VAL A 66 6.78 -3.68 -4.93
C VAL A 66 6.44 -2.21 -4.72
N ARG A 67 5.22 -1.98 -4.22
CA ARG A 67 4.78 -0.69 -3.70
C ARG A 67 4.74 -0.72 -2.18
N LEU A 68 5.07 0.41 -1.58
CA LEU A 68 4.94 0.64 -0.15
C LEU A 68 3.49 0.97 0.20
N ASN A 69 2.97 0.30 1.21
CA ASN A 69 1.69 0.64 1.81
C ASN A 69 1.94 1.15 3.22
N VAL A 70 1.87 2.47 3.35
CA VAL A 70 2.06 3.18 4.62
C VAL A 70 0.66 3.57 5.10
N ASN A 71 -0.20 2.56 5.34
CA ASN A 71 -1.54 2.83 5.86
C ASN A 71 -1.42 3.34 7.30
N LEU A 72 -1.46 4.65 7.46
CA LEU A 72 -1.36 5.26 8.79
C LEU A 72 -2.74 5.44 9.45
N LEU A 73 -3.82 5.72 8.71
CA LEU A 73 -5.19 5.89 9.28
C LEU A 73 -6.34 5.72 8.25
N ALA A 74 -6.08 5.27 7.02
CA ALA A 74 -7.08 5.26 5.95
C ALA A 74 -7.70 3.87 5.76
N MET A 75 -9.01 3.85 5.52
CA MET A 75 -9.71 2.63 5.11
C MET A 75 -9.20 2.17 3.74
N THR A 76 -9.15 0.86 3.50
CA THR A 76 -8.86 0.33 2.14
C THR A 76 -9.93 0.79 1.14
N LEU A 77 -9.67 0.71 -0.16
CA LEU A 77 -10.65 1.13 -1.19
C LEU A 77 -11.98 0.40 -1.04
N GLU A 78 -11.94 -0.90 -0.75
CA GLU A 78 -13.12 -1.74 -0.53
C GLU A 78 -13.88 -1.31 0.73
N GLN A 79 -13.15 -0.92 1.77
CA GLN A 79 -13.72 -0.42 3.01
C GLN A 79 -14.36 0.96 2.79
N MET A 80 -13.71 1.85 2.02
CA MET A 80 -14.25 3.17 1.66
C MET A 80 -15.51 3.07 0.79
N ASP A 81 -15.48 2.21 -0.22
CA ASP A 81 -16.63 1.95 -1.08
C ASP A 81 -17.82 1.39 -0.29
N GLY A 82 -17.57 0.41 0.58
CA GLY A 82 -18.59 -0.12 1.48
C GLY A 82 -19.12 0.93 2.47
N LYS A 83 -18.27 1.85 2.94
CA LYS A 83 -18.69 2.96 3.82
C LYS A 83 -19.59 3.96 3.09
N MET A 84 -19.23 4.35 1.86
CA MET A 84 -20.05 5.26 1.05
C MET A 84 -21.41 4.64 0.71
N HIS A 85 -21.43 3.39 0.25
CA HIS A 85 -22.67 2.67 -0.02
C HIS A 85 -23.58 2.66 1.22
N ARG A 86 -23.06 2.26 2.40
CA ARG A 86 -23.83 2.26 3.65
C ARG A 86 -24.35 3.65 4.03
N SER A 87 -23.55 4.70 3.85
CA SER A 87 -23.94 6.07 4.16
C SER A 87 -25.11 6.56 3.30
N HIS A 88 -25.09 6.24 2.00
CA HIS A 88 -26.17 6.63 1.09
C HIS A 88 -27.48 5.89 1.37
N ILE A 89 -27.40 4.57 1.59
CA ILE A 89 -28.59 3.78 1.97
C ILE A 89 -29.18 4.30 3.28
N SER A 90 -28.34 4.55 4.30
CA SER A 90 -28.80 5.10 5.58
C SER A 90 -29.50 6.46 5.44
N MET A 91 -29.09 7.31 4.48
CA MET A 91 -29.74 8.59 4.22
C MET A 91 -31.11 8.40 3.55
N ILE A 92 -31.23 7.45 2.61
CA ILE A 92 -32.51 7.12 1.97
C ILE A 92 -33.50 6.58 3.01
N ASP A 93 -33.04 5.71 3.90
CA ASP A 93 -33.88 5.16 4.98
C ASP A 93 -34.37 6.27 5.91
N LEU A 94 -33.47 7.16 6.33
CA LEU A 94 -33.80 8.33 7.17
C LEU A 94 -34.83 9.24 6.50
N LEU A 95 -34.65 9.57 5.22
CA LEU A 95 -35.59 10.41 4.48
C LEU A 95 -36.94 9.72 4.32
N THR A 96 -36.95 8.44 3.98
CA THR A 96 -38.17 7.65 3.84
C THR A 96 -38.96 7.61 5.14
N ASP A 97 -38.27 7.43 6.27
CA ASP A 97 -38.93 7.40 7.58
C ASP A 97 -39.46 8.77 8.01
N ASN A 98 -38.74 9.85 7.70
CA ASN A 98 -39.25 11.21 7.89
C ASN A 98 -40.51 11.48 7.06
N LEU A 99 -40.56 11.01 5.81
CA LEU A 99 -41.73 11.17 4.94
C LEU A 99 -42.94 10.37 5.45
N LYS A 100 -42.71 9.12 5.91
CA LYS A 100 -43.76 8.32 6.58
C LYS A 100 -44.29 9.01 7.82
N PHE A 101 -43.41 9.56 8.66
CA PHE A 101 -43.80 10.28 9.87
C PHE A 101 -44.61 11.55 9.56
N ALA A 102 -44.28 12.24 8.47
CA ALA A 102 -45.01 13.40 7.98
C ALA A 102 -46.38 13.06 7.35
N GLY A 103 -46.80 11.78 7.34
CA GLY A 103 -48.10 11.35 6.84
C GLY A 103 -48.19 11.26 5.31
N ILE A 104 -47.06 11.27 4.59
CA ILE A 104 -47.04 11.09 3.14
C ILE A 104 -47.30 9.61 2.84
N PRO A 105 -48.28 9.27 1.98
CA PRO A 105 -48.62 7.88 1.69
C PRO A 105 -47.45 7.17 1.04
N SER A 106 -47.20 5.93 1.46
CA SER A 106 -46.06 5.09 1.05
C SER A 106 -46.11 4.59 -0.40
N LYS A 107 -47.04 5.11 -1.21
CA LYS A 107 -47.21 4.81 -2.63
C LYS A 107 -47.44 6.10 -3.41
N LEU A 108 -46.53 6.38 -4.34
CA LEU A 108 -46.91 6.95 -5.64
C LEU A 108 -47.35 5.78 -6.53
#